data_AF-A0A7W9LJ26-F1
#
_entry.id   AF-A0A7W9LJ26-F1
#
_cell.length_a   1.000
_cell.length_b   1.000
_cell.length_c   1.000
_cell.angle_alpha   90.00
_cell.angle_beta   90.00
_cell.angle_gamma   90.00
#
_symmetry.space_group_name_H-M   'P 1'
#
loop_
_entity.id
_entity.type
_entity.pdbx_description
1 polymer ?
#
loop_
_entity_poly.entity_id
_entity_poly.type
_entity_poly.pdbx_seq_one_letter_code
_entity_poly.pdbx_strand_id
1 'polypeptide(L)'
;MAATEEYERNVSTAVGAVNELSQMMLSDLDIERGGFGWWHGYLDWKRVALISEYTLASLIGTSESIIAAALQVQEHREATFADNTWMHQQLTAAGRIPGASTSTFMKAIQRGPHERRRDRRANLAQEHVFYHLAQCFDRLAATIIGVAAVRADIVTADWRVIESCMRNQKQESRYLEPPGTEPRQAQNDVFLAISRSIQAGPPDWLAWLQRTRDTAAHRAPMFDWMVQVKEGRSLRWVKPLHRQPDWTSTEAMISAEGVEAMFLWKDPNTVLSGMLNLTNSTVTNAISQATQLWNKRKGDTRLLIQPGEQWRELDSRRALEFDGFGDDLPEPTKGSAVHVHPDTARRLKALKLLDANLDHWRSR
;
A
#
# COMPACT_ATOMS: atom_id res chain seq x y z
N MET A 1 24.15 -15.13 7.15
CA MET A 1 22.84 -14.62 6.69
C MET A 1 22.00 -14.40 7.93
N ALA A 2 21.53 -13.18 8.19
CA ALA A 2 20.61 -12.93 9.29
C ALA A 2 19.33 -13.75 9.08
N ALA A 3 18.74 -14.26 10.15
CA ALA A 3 17.46 -14.96 10.05
C ALA A 3 16.39 -13.94 9.62
N THR A 4 15.82 -14.12 8.42
CA THR A 4 14.66 -13.35 7.95
C THR A 4 13.53 -13.48 8.96
N GLU A 5 12.93 -12.37 9.38
CA GLU A 5 11.86 -12.38 10.39
C GLU A 5 10.55 -12.99 9.84
N GLU A 6 9.62 -13.39 10.72
CA GLU A 6 8.38 -14.06 10.30
C GLU A 6 7.51 -13.19 9.38
N TYR A 7 7.35 -11.91 9.71
CA TYR A 7 6.54 -11.01 8.90
C TYR A 7 7.11 -10.81 7.49
N GLU A 8 8.44 -10.79 7.33
CA GLU A 8 9.08 -10.69 6.01
C GLU A 8 8.85 -11.95 5.18
N ARG A 9 8.91 -13.13 5.82
CA ARG A 9 8.62 -14.41 5.14
C ARG A 9 7.19 -14.45 4.60
N ASN A 10 6.22 -13.90 5.33
CA ASN A 10 4.81 -13.89 4.93
C ASN A 10 4.54 -13.13 3.62
N VAL A 11 5.40 -12.18 3.24
CA VAL A 11 5.28 -11.38 2.01
C VAL A 11 6.41 -11.62 1.00
N SER A 12 7.28 -12.60 1.28
CA SER A 12 8.49 -12.88 0.49
C SER A 12 8.22 -13.13 -0.98
N THR A 13 7.07 -13.73 -1.33
CA THR A 13 6.69 -13.99 -2.72
C THR A 13 6.45 -12.69 -3.51
N ALA A 14 5.66 -11.75 -2.99
CA ALA A 14 5.45 -10.46 -3.65
C ALA A 14 6.74 -9.65 -3.69
N VAL A 15 7.50 -9.64 -2.59
CA VAL A 15 8.79 -8.93 -2.51
C VAL A 15 9.78 -9.49 -3.54
N GLY A 16 9.85 -10.82 -3.70
CA GLY A 16 10.66 -11.48 -4.71
C GLY A 16 10.28 -11.05 -6.13
N ALA A 17 8.99 -11.08 -6.46
CA ALA A 17 8.49 -10.64 -7.78
C ALA A 17 8.81 -9.16 -8.06
N VAL A 18 8.65 -8.28 -7.05
CA VAL A 18 9.01 -6.86 -7.14
C VAL A 18 10.50 -6.69 -7.38
N ASN A 19 11.34 -7.40 -6.62
CA ASN A 19 12.78 -7.33 -6.76
C ASN A 19 13.23 -7.78 -8.15
N GLU A 20 12.70 -8.87 -8.67
CA GLU A 20 12.98 -9.35 -10.04
C GLU A 20 12.69 -8.27 -11.08
N LEU A 21 11.47 -7.69 -11.07
CA LEU A 21 11.11 -6.64 -12.02
C LEU A 21 11.96 -5.38 -11.84
N SER A 22 12.25 -5.00 -10.60
CA SER A 22 13.04 -3.80 -10.31
C SER A 22 14.47 -3.93 -10.83
N GLN A 23 15.09 -5.10 -10.71
CA GLN A 23 16.44 -5.37 -11.21
C GLN A 23 16.48 -5.35 -12.74
N MET A 24 15.46 -5.90 -13.40
CA MET A 24 15.32 -5.76 -14.86
C MET A 24 15.20 -4.29 -15.27
N MET A 25 14.33 -3.53 -14.63
CA MET A 25 14.15 -2.10 -14.92
C MET A 25 15.43 -1.30 -14.67
N LEU A 26 16.13 -1.54 -13.55
CA LEU A 26 17.42 -0.92 -13.23
C LEU A 26 18.46 -1.21 -14.32
N SER A 27 18.50 -2.44 -14.84
CA SER A 27 19.40 -2.82 -15.93
C SER A 27 19.09 -2.09 -17.23
N ASP A 28 17.83 -1.71 -17.45
CA ASP A 28 17.33 -1.00 -18.64
C ASP A 28 17.46 0.53 -18.54
N LEU A 29 17.89 1.07 -17.38
CA LEU A 29 18.20 2.48 -17.24
C LEU A 29 19.42 2.85 -18.08
N ASP A 30 19.24 3.89 -18.91
CA ASP A 30 20.25 4.49 -19.76
C ASP A 30 20.76 5.78 -19.09
N ILE A 31 22.00 5.75 -18.63
CA ILE A 31 22.63 6.89 -17.94
C ILE A 31 23.00 8.04 -18.88
N GLU A 32 23.13 7.78 -20.18
CA GLU A 32 23.55 8.78 -21.17
C GLU A 32 22.35 9.55 -21.71
N ARG A 33 21.27 8.84 -22.06
CA ARG A 33 20.04 9.43 -22.61
C ARG A 33 19.05 9.84 -21.51
N GLY A 34 19.05 9.11 -20.41
CA GLY A 34 18.24 9.33 -19.22
C GLY A 34 16.97 8.47 -19.19
N GLY A 35 16.59 7.95 -18.02
CA GLY A 35 15.48 7.01 -17.86
C GLY A 35 15.66 5.69 -18.64
N PHE A 36 14.58 5.05 -19.05
CA PHE A 36 14.66 3.82 -19.86
C PHE A 36 15.02 4.11 -21.31
N GLY A 37 16.15 3.56 -21.79
CA GLY A 37 16.73 3.93 -23.09
C GLY A 37 15.82 3.67 -24.31
N TRP A 38 15.00 2.62 -24.24
CA TRP A 38 14.10 2.22 -25.32
C TRP A 38 12.76 2.98 -25.36
N TRP A 39 12.53 3.92 -24.43
CA TRP A 39 11.38 4.85 -24.48
C TRP A 39 11.65 6.11 -25.29
N HIS A 40 12.91 6.40 -25.58
CA HIS A 40 13.29 7.58 -26.35
C HIS A 40 12.83 7.49 -27.80
N GLY A 41 12.52 8.66 -28.39
CA GLY A 41 11.98 8.76 -29.76
C GLY A 41 10.46 8.93 -29.80
N TYR A 42 9.79 8.66 -28.67
CA TYR A 42 8.34 8.87 -28.50
C TYR A 42 8.00 10.00 -27.53
N LEU A 43 8.92 10.28 -26.59
CA LEU A 43 8.80 11.29 -25.54
C LEU A 43 10.07 12.15 -25.49
N ASP A 44 9.93 13.37 -24.97
CA ASP A 44 11.09 14.17 -24.59
C ASP A 44 11.83 13.53 -23.42
N TRP A 45 13.13 13.77 -23.34
CA TRP A 45 14.01 13.09 -22.39
C TRP A 45 13.64 13.39 -20.92
N LYS A 46 13.08 14.57 -20.60
CA LYS A 46 12.68 14.93 -19.22
C LYS A 46 11.50 14.08 -18.79
N ARG A 47 10.48 13.93 -19.64
CA ARG A 47 9.36 13.02 -19.39
C ARG A 47 9.81 11.56 -19.30
N VAL A 48 10.70 11.12 -20.17
CA VAL A 48 11.26 9.75 -20.07
C VAL A 48 11.91 9.56 -18.70
N ALA A 49 12.77 10.47 -18.27
CA ALA A 49 13.44 10.42 -16.97
C ALA A 49 12.42 10.36 -15.80
N LEU A 50 11.46 11.28 -15.75
CA LEU A 50 10.47 11.37 -14.68
C LEU A 50 9.56 10.14 -14.60
N ILE A 51 8.99 9.70 -15.73
CA ILE A 51 8.10 8.54 -15.77
C ILE A 51 8.88 7.27 -15.40
N SER A 52 10.12 7.14 -15.88
CA SER A 52 10.97 5.98 -15.61
C SER A 52 11.27 5.85 -14.11
N GLU A 53 11.73 6.94 -13.49
CA GLU A 53 12.01 6.97 -12.06
C GLU A 53 10.76 6.77 -11.22
N TYR A 54 9.65 7.42 -11.55
CA TYR A 54 8.43 7.30 -10.76
C TYR A 54 7.84 5.89 -10.85
N THR A 55 7.90 5.25 -12.02
CA THR A 55 7.48 3.85 -12.20
C THR A 55 8.34 2.92 -11.34
N LEU A 56 9.67 3.07 -11.39
CA LEU A 56 10.60 2.24 -10.62
C LEU A 56 10.48 2.49 -9.11
N ALA A 57 10.35 3.75 -8.70
CA ALA A 57 10.13 4.14 -7.30
C ALA A 57 8.82 3.56 -6.76
N SER A 58 7.74 3.60 -7.56
CA SER A 58 6.44 3.03 -7.18
C SER A 58 6.51 1.51 -7.07
N LEU A 59 7.25 0.85 -7.96
CA LEU A 59 7.49 -0.59 -7.88
C LEU A 59 8.21 -0.96 -6.59
N ILE A 60 9.33 -0.30 -6.27
CA ILE A 60 10.08 -0.52 -5.02
C ILE A 60 9.21 -0.19 -3.80
N GLY A 61 8.49 0.94 -3.83
CA GLY A 61 7.60 1.32 -2.75
C GLY A 61 6.45 0.31 -2.52
N THR A 62 6.08 -0.48 -3.52
CA THR A 62 5.07 -1.54 -3.37
C THR A 62 5.55 -2.61 -2.39
N SER A 63 6.83 -3.00 -2.45
CA SER A 63 7.40 -3.97 -1.49
C SER A 63 7.58 -3.36 -0.10
N GLU A 64 8.02 -2.11 0.00
CA GLU A 64 8.12 -1.41 1.29
C GLU A 64 6.77 -1.35 2.01
N SER A 65 5.70 -1.01 1.29
CA SER A 65 4.35 -0.91 1.86
C SER A 65 3.84 -2.28 2.33
N ILE A 66 4.04 -3.36 1.56
CA ILE A 66 3.54 -4.67 1.98
C ILE A 66 4.34 -5.26 3.16
N ILE A 67 5.65 -5.00 3.23
CA ILE A 67 6.50 -5.37 4.38
C ILE A 67 6.05 -4.61 5.63
N ALA A 68 5.83 -3.30 5.51
CA ALA A 68 5.31 -2.49 6.61
C ALA A 68 3.94 -3.00 7.09
N ALA A 69 3.01 -3.32 6.19
CA ALA A 69 1.74 -3.91 6.55
C ALA A 69 1.91 -5.24 7.31
N ALA A 70 2.82 -6.12 6.85
CA ALA A 70 3.09 -7.40 7.51
C ALA A 70 3.61 -7.23 8.95
N LEU A 71 4.54 -6.29 9.16
CA LEU A 71 5.02 -5.93 10.49
C LEU A 71 3.87 -5.46 11.39
N GLN A 72 2.99 -4.60 10.86
CA GLN A 72 1.86 -4.07 11.63
C GLN A 72 0.81 -5.15 11.97
N VAL A 73 0.64 -6.19 11.14
CA VAL A 73 -0.19 -7.36 11.49
C VAL A 73 0.40 -8.09 12.70
N GLN A 74 1.72 -8.29 12.74
CA GLN A 74 2.40 -8.94 13.86
C GLN A 74 2.30 -8.10 15.13
N GLU A 75 2.60 -6.80 15.04
CA GLU A 75 2.47 -5.82 16.13
C GLU A 75 1.06 -5.78 16.72
N HIS A 76 0.03 -5.78 15.87
CA HIS A 76 -1.36 -5.84 16.31
C HIS A 76 -1.66 -7.15 17.07
N ARG A 77 -1.19 -8.29 16.57
CA ARG A 77 -1.37 -9.59 17.21
C ARG A 77 -0.71 -9.64 18.59
N GLU A 78 0.53 -9.17 18.70
CA GLU A 78 1.28 -9.12 19.96
C GLU A 78 0.60 -8.21 20.98
N ALA A 79 0.21 -7.00 20.55
CA ALA A 79 -0.46 -6.03 21.42
C ALA A 79 -1.81 -6.55 21.92
N THR A 80 -2.63 -7.14 21.04
CA THR A 80 -3.95 -7.69 21.40
C THR A 80 -3.86 -8.95 22.25
N PHE A 81 -2.84 -9.78 22.06
CA PHE A 81 -2.57 -10.95 22.91
C PHE A 81 -2.19 -10.53 24.32
N ALA A 82 -1.26 -9.59 24.46
CA ALA A 82 -0.83 -9.06 25.75
C ALA A 82 -2.00 -8.39 26.49
N ASP A 83 -2.86 -7.66 25.77
CA ASP A 83 -4.03 -7.01 26.35
C ASP A 83 -5.09 -8.00 26.84
N ASN A 84 -5.37 -9.03 26.04
CA ASN A 84 -6.28 -10.11 26.44
C ASN A 84 -5.78 -10.89 27.65
N THR A 85 -4.48 -11.17 27.70
CA THR A 85 -3.84 -11.83 28.85
C THR A 85 -4.01 -11.00 30.12
N TRP A 86 -3.75 -9.70 30.04
CA TRP A 86 -3.95 -8.78 31.16
C TRP A 86 -5.41 -8.76 31.62
N MET A 87 -6.38 -8.58 30.71
CA MET A 87 -7.80 -8.56 31.07
C MET A 87 -8.26 -9.86 31.72
N HIS A 88 -7.80 -11.01 31.20
CA HIS A 88 -8.14 -12.30 31.76
C HIS A 88 -7.64 -12.44 33.21
N GLN A 89 -6.42 -11.98 33.49
CA GLN A 89 -5.86 -11.98 34.85
C GLN A 89 -6.66 -11.08 35.80
N GLN A 90 -7.00 -9.86 35.37
CA GLN A 90 -7.78 -8.92 36.20
C GLN A 90 -9.18 -9.45 36.51
N LEU A 91 -9.88 -9.99 35.51
CA LEU A 91 -11.21 -10.55 35.70
C LEU A 91 -11.20 -11.82 36.56
N THR A 92 -10.18 -12.67 36.39
CA THR A 92 -9.99 -13.85 37.24
C THR A 92 -9.76 -13.46 38.70
N ALA A 93 -8.94 -12.44 38.94
CA ALA A 93 -8.70 -11.92 40.28
C ALA A 93 -9.99 -11.32 40.90
N ALA A 94 -10.73 -10.53 40.13
CA ALA A 94 -12.00 -9.94 40.56
C ALA A 94 -13.06 -11.01 40.88
N GLY A 95 -13.13 -12.08 40.09
CA GLY A 95 -14.08 -13.18 40.29
C GLY A 95 -13.82 -14.02 41.55
N ARG A 96 -12.64 -13.89 42.17
CA ARG A 96 -12.31 -14.54 43.45
C ARG A 96 -12.77 -13.73 44.67
N ILE A 97 -13.23 -12.49 44.48
CA ILE A 97 -13.70 -11.63 45.57
C ILE A 97 -15.12 -12.07 45.97
N PRO A 98 -15.36 -12.45 47.24
CA PRO A 98 -16.70 -12.81 47.71
C PRO A 98 -17.69 -11.65 47.50
N GLY A 99 -18.84 -11.93 46.89
CA GLY A 99 -19.85 -10.91 46.59
C GLY A 99 -19.48 -9.94 45.45
N ALA A 100 -18.57 -10.33 44.55
CA ALA A 100 -18.21 -9.50 43.39
C ALA A 100 -19.44 -9.04 42.59
N SER A 101 -19.53 -7.74 42.35
CA SER A 101 -20.61 -7.10 41.59
C SER A 101 -20.11 -6.66 40.21
N THR A 102 -21.02 -6.27 39.31
CA THR A 102 -20.67 -5.64 38.02
C THR A 102 -19.70 -4.47 38.19
N SER A 103 -19.88 -3.65 39.24
CA SER A 103 -18.98 -2.53 39.55
C SER A 103 -17.56 -3.01 39.89
N THR A 104 -17.44 -4.14 40.60
CA THR A 104 -16.15 -4.76 40.93
C THR A 104 -15.41 -5.16 39.65
N PHE A 105 -16.10 -5.79 38.69
CA PHE A 105 -15.51 -6.16 37.41
C PHE A 105 -15.10 -4.94 36.57
N MET A 106 -15.96 -3.91 36.50
CA MET A 106 -15.66 -2.67 35.76
C MET A 106 -14.43 -1.95 36.31
N LYS A 107 -14.28 -1.91 37.64
CA LYS A 107 -13.09 -1.33 38.29
C LYS A 107 -11.83 -2.14 37.99
N ALA A 108 -11.92 -3.47 37.98
CA ALA A 108 -10.77 -4.35 37.72
C ALA A 108 -10.20 -4.17 36.30
N ILE A 109 -11.02 -3.83 35.31
CA ILE A 109 -10.59 -3.60 33.93
C ILE A 109 -10.31 -2.12 33.62
N GLN A 110 -10.31 -1.25 34.64
CA GLN A 110 -9.98 0.16 34.44
C GLN A 110 -8.51 0.30 34.03
N ARG A 111 -8.27 0.80 32.82
CA ARG A 111 -6.93 0.88 32.23
C ARG A 111 -6.07 1.97 32.88
N GLY A 112 -4.90 1.58 33.39
CA GLY A 112 -3.82 2.49 33.76
C GLY A 112 -3.06 3.06 32.56
N PRO A 113 -2.04 3.91 32.78
CA PRO A 113 -1.25 4.50 31.69
C PRO A 113 -0.61 3.47 30.76
N HIS A 114 -0.09 2.37 31.30
CA HIS A 114 0.56 1.32 30.50
C HIS A 114 -0.45 0.55 29.64
N GLU A 115 -1.62 0.23 30.18
CA GLU A 115 -2.71 -0.47 29.50
C GLU A 115 -3.33 0.40 28.41
N ARG A 116 -3.47 1.71 28.65
CA ARG A 116 -3.91 2.67 27.63
C ARG A 116 -2.91 2.81 26.50
N ARG A 117 -1.60 2.82 26.81
CA ARG A 117 -0.56 2.83 25.77
C ARG A 117 -0.60 1.57 24.91
N ARG A 118 -0.80 0.40 25.53
CA ARG A 118 -0.93 -0.87 24.81
C ARG A 118 -2.17 -0.90 23.93
N ASP A 119 -3.31 -0.43 24.43
CA ASP A 119 -4.55 -0.26 23.64
C ASP A 119 -4.32 0.61 22.41
N ARG A 120 -3.66 1.76 22.62
CA ARG A 120 -3.33 2.70 21.56
C ARG A 120 -2.38 2.09 20.53
N ARG A 121 -1.39 1.30 20.96
CA ARG A 121 -0.49 0.57 20.05
C ARG A 121 -1.25 -0.44 19.20
N ALA A 122 -2.19 -1.19 19.79
CA ALA A 122 -3.04 -2.09 19.02
C ALA A 122 -3.87 -1.33 17.98
N ASN A 123 -4.56 -0.26 18.37
CA ASN A 123 -5.36 0.53 17.43
C ASN A 123 -4.51 1.14 16.30
N LEU A 124 -3.33 1.70 16.62
CA LEU A 124 -2.41 2.26 15.62
C LEU A 124 -1.88 1.18 14.66
N ALA A 125 -1.53 0.01 15.18
CA ALA A 125 -1.08 -1.10 14.34
C ALA A 125 -2.19 -1.52 13.36
N GLN A 126 -3.44 -1.61 13.82
CA GLN A 126 -4.59 -1.89 12.95
C GLN A 126 -4.76 -0.82 11.85
N GLU A 127 -4.74 0.46 12.21
CA GLU A 127 -4.85 1.58 11.27
C GLU A 127 -3.71 1.55 10.23
N HIS A 128 -2.48 1.29 10.67
CA HIS A 128 -1.33 1.22 9.80
C HIS A 128 -1.37 0.02 8.84
N VAL A 129 -1.97 -1.13 9.22
CA VAL A 129 -2.21 -2.22 8.27
C VAL A 129 -3.06 -1.72 7.10
N PHE A 130 -4.20 -1.07 7.37
CA PHE A 130 -5.08 -0.59 6.29
C PHE A 130 -4.42 0.49 5.45
N TYR A 131 -3.71 1.43 6.09
CA TYR A 131 -2.96 2.48 5.41
C TYR A 131 -1.93 1.89 4.44
N HIS A 132 -1.07 0.98 4.92
CA HIS A 132 0.01 0.42 4.11
C HIS A 132 -0.49 -0.53 3.02
N LEU A 133 -1.55 -1.31 3.26
CA LEU A 133 -2.15 -2.13 2.21
C LEU A 133 -2.80 -1.27 1.11
N ALA A 134 -3.51 -0.21 1.46
CA ALA A 134 -4.07 0.71 0.46
C ALA A 134 -2.96 1.42 -0.33
N GLN A 135 -1.92 1.91 0.35
CA GLN A 135 -0.75 2.51 -0.28
C GLN A 135 -0.02 1.52 -1.22
N CYS A 136 0.05 0.24 -0.84
CA CYS A 136 0.59 -0.82 -1.69
C CYS A 136 -0.18 -0.90 -3.02
N PHE A 137 -1.52 -0.84 -2.98
CA PHE A 137 -2.34 -0.80 -4.19
C PHE A 137 -2.15 0.47 -5.02
N ASP A 138 -2.04 1.65 -4.41
CA ASP A 138 -1.80 2.89 -5.15
C ASP A 138 -0.45 2.87 -5.87
N ARG A 139 0.60 2.39 -5.19
CA ARG A 139 1.94 2.23 -5.78
C ARG A 139 1.99 1.13 -6.86
N LEU A 140 1.24 0.05 -6.65
CA LEU A 140 1.05 -0.97 -7.68
C LEU A 140 0.32 -0.39 -8.90
N ALA A 141 -0.71 0.44 -8.71
CA ALA A 141 -1.42 1.10 -9.80
C ALA A 141 -0.47 1.96 -10.65
N ALA A 142 0.33 2.83 -10.01
CA ALA A 142 1.34 3.63 -10.71
C ALA A 142 2.31 2.74 -11.50
N THR A 143 2.79 1.65 -10.90
CA THR A 143 3.66 0.68 -11.57
C THR A 143 3.00 0.09 -12.83
N ILE A 144 1.76 -0.39 -12.71
CA ILE A 144 1.01 -0.96 -13.84
C ILE A 144 0.72 0.09 -14.90
N ILE A 145 0.43 1.34 -14.53
CA ILE A 145 0.25 2.45 -15.48
C ILE A 145 1.51 2.67 -16.29
N GLY A 146 2.68 2.74 -15.64
CA GLY A 146 3.97 2.89 -16.31
C GLY A 146 4.29 1.71 -17.24
N VAL A 147 4.17 0.48 -16.75
CA VAL A 147 4.51 -0.75 -17.50
C VAL A 147 3.53 -1.02 -18.66
N ALA A 148 2.23 -0.85 -18.43
CA ALA A 148 1.21 -1.12 -19.44
C ALA A 148 0.90 0.09 -20.35
N ALA A 149 1.71 1.16 -20.24
CA ALA A 149 1.57 2.37 -21.06
C ALA A 149 0.14 2.95 -21.02
N VAL A 150 -0.47 2.97 -19.84
CA VAL A 150 -1.83 3.47 -19.64
C VAL A 150 -1.83 5.00 -19.75
N ARG A 151 -2.75 5.57 -20.53
CA ARG A 151 -2.85 7.02 -20.80
C ARG A 151 -3.51 7.79 -19.63
N ALA A 152 -2.93 7.67 -18.44
CA ALA A 152 -3.39 8.30 -17.21
C ALA A 152 -2.21 8.98 -16.50
N ASP A 153 -2.46 10.10 -15.82
CA ASP A 153 -1.42 10.79 -15.04
C ASP A 153 -0.90 9.86 -13.92
N ILE A 154 0.37 9.45 -14.00
CA ILE A 154 0.93 8.41 -13.12
C ILE A 154 1.11 8.92 -11.68
N VAL A 155 1.25 10.23 -11.49
CA VAL A 155 1.54 10.84 -10.19
C VAL A 155 0.27 10.96 -9.35
N THR A 156 -0.87 11.20 -10.00
CA THR A 156 -2.16 11.41 -9.33
C THR A 156 -3.12 10.23 -9.49
N ALA A 157 -2.82 9.26 -10.35
CA ALA A 157 -3.63 8.06 -10.49
C ALA A 157 -3.64 7.22 -9.20
N ASP A 158 -4.82 6.70 -8.91
CA ASP A 158 -5.07 5.74 -7.84
C ASP A 158 -5.53 4.40 -8.43
N TRP A 159 -5.87 3.46 -7.56
CA TRP A 159 -6.40 2.16 -7.98
C TRP A 159 -7.67 2.23 -8.84
N ARG A 160 -8.46 3.30 -8.76
CA ARG A 160 -9.72 3.44 -9.53
C ARG A 160 -9.47 3.53 -11.03
N VAL A 161 -8.29 4.01 -11.44
CA VAL A 161 -7.86 3.98 -12.84
C VAL A 161 -7.72 2.53 -13.32
N ILE A 162 -7.08 1.67 -12.52
CA ILE A 162 -6.92 0.25 -12.83
C ILE A 162 -8.28 -0.45 -12.90
N GLU A 163 -9.19 -0.16 -11.97
CA GLU A 163 -10.57 -0.68 -12.03
C GLU A 163 -11.31 -0.26 -13.29
N SER A 164 -11.16 0.99 -13.72
CA SER A 164 -11.74 1.46 -14.97
C SER A 164 -11.17 0.70 -16.17
N CYS A 165 -9.86 0.42 -16.18
CA CYS A 165 -9.23 -0.38 -17.23
C CYS A 165 -9.74 -1.82 -17.23
N MET A 166 -9.92 -2.44 -16.05
CA MET A 166 -10.49 -3.78 -15.90
C MET A 166 -11.94 -3.87 -16.41
N ARG A 167 -12.78 -2.86 -16.13
CA ARG A 167 -14.18 -2.83 -16.60
C ARG A 167 -14.29 -2.65 -18.11
N ASN A 168 -13.39 -1.88 -18.70
CA ASN A 168 -13.50 -1.48 -20.11
C ASN A 168 -12.77 -2.41 -21.08
N GLN A 169 -12.33 -3.61 -20.69
CA GLN A 169 -11.48 -4.51 -21.50
C GLN A 169 -11.96 -4.76 -22.93
N LYS A 170 -13.29 -4.80 -23.17
CA LYS A 170 -13.90 -5.05 -24.49
C LYS A 170 -14.41 -3.79 -25.18
N GLN A 171 -14.31 -2.63 -24.53
CA GLN A 171 -14.88 -1.38 -24.98
C GLN A 171 -13.78 -0.36 -25.26
N GLU A 172 -14.14 0.69 -25.99
CA GLU A 172 -13.29 1.86 -26.10
C GLU A 172 -13.02 2.44 -24.71
N SER A 173 -11.79 2.90 -24.51
CA SER A 173 -11.35 3.45 -23.24
C SER A 173 -10.38 4.57 -23.53
N ARG A 174 -10.54 5.70 -22.84
CA ARG A 174 -9.60 6.82 -22.92
C ARG A 174 -8.18 6.48 -22.46
N TYR A 175 -8.03 5.39 -21.69
CA TYR A 175 -6.78 5.01 -21.06
C TYR A 175 -5.98 3.95 -21.82
N LEU A 176 -6.65 3.19 -22.70
CA LEU A 176 -6.12 1.95 -23.26
C LEU A 176 -6.08 2.04 -24.79
N GLU A 177 -5.33 1.14 -25.40
CA GLU A 177 -5.25 1.03 -26.85
C GLU A 177 -6.57 0.53 -27.45
N PRO A 178 -6.82 0.77 -28.76
CA PRO A 178 -8.08 0.40 -29.41
C PRO A 178 -8.38 -1.11 -29.30
N PRO A 179 -9.65 -1.50 -29.06
CA PRO A 179 -10.06 -2.90 -29.04
C PRO A 179 -9.68 -3.64 -30.33
N GLY A 180 -9.32 -4.93 -30.21
CA GLY A 180 -8.94 -5.78 -31.34
C GLY A 180 -7.50 -5.62 -31.82
N THR A 181 -6.71 -4.75 -31.20
CA THR A 181 -5.27 -4.58 -31.52
C THR A 181 -4.39 -5.44 -30.61
N GLU A 182 -3.20 -5.81 -31.08
CA GLU A 182 -2.21 -6.54 -30.29
C GLU A 182 -1.76 -5.77 -29.01
N PRO A 183 -1.45 -4.45 -29.07
CA PRO A 183 -1.18 -3.64 -27.87
C PRO A 183 -2.28 -3.75 -26.82
N ARG A 184 -3.54 -3.74 -27.27
CA ARG A 184 -4.69 -3.84 -26.37
C ARG A 184 -4.81 -5.23 -25.75
N GLN A 185 -4.51 -6.29 -26.49
CA GLN A 185 -4.47 -7.63 -25.92
C GLN A 185 -3.41 -7.73 -24.82
N ALA A 186 -2.22 -7.18 -25.06
CA ALA A 186 -1.13 -7.17 -24.08
C ALA A 186 -1.51 -6.40 -22.79
N GLN A 187 -2.22 -5.28 -22.92
CA GLN A 187 -2.81 -4.56 -21.77
C GLN A 187 -3.86 -5.40 -21.05
N ASN A 188 -4.79 -6.01 -21.79
CA ASN A 188 -5.88 -6.80 -21.25
C ASN A 188 -5.37 -8.03 -20.46
N ASP A 189 -4.29 -8.68 -20.90
CA ASP A 189 -3.68 -9.83 -20.21
C ASP A 189 -3.29 -9.46 -18.76
N VAL A 190 -2.66 -8.30 -18.57
CA VAL A 190 -2.28 -7.77 -17.25
C VAL A 190 -3.53 -7.50 -16.40
N PHE A 191 -4.51 -6.75 -16.94
CA PHE A 191 -5.71 -6.40 -16.19
C PHE A 191 -6.58 -7.61 -15.86
N LEU A 192 -6.62 -8.64 -16.72
CA LEU A 192 -7.37 -9.86 -16.47
C LEU A 192 -6.76 -10.66 -15.32
N ALA A 193 -5.44 -10.77 -15.26
CA ALA A 193 -4.77 -11.45 -14.16
C ALA A 193 -4.95 -10.73 -12.82
N ILE A 194 -4.87 -9.40 -12.82
CA ILE A 194 -5.18 -8.57 -11.65
C ILE A 194 -6.62 -8.80 -11.20
N SER A 195 -7.58 -8.70 -12.13
CA SER A 195 -9.01 -8.91 -11.85
C SER A 195 -9.29 -10.28 -11.24
N ARG A 196 -8.72 -11.36 -11.82
CA ARG A 196 -8.85 -12.73 -11.29
C ARG A 196 -8.30 -12.87 -9.88
N SER A 197 -7.18 -12.19 -9.59
CA SER A 197 -6.57 -12.23 -8.26
C SER A 197 -7.44 -11.55 -7.20
N ILE A 198 -8.05 -10.41 -7.55
CA ILE A 198 -8.99 -9.71 -6.66
C ILE A 198 -10.24 -10.57 -6.45
N GLN A 199 -10.79 -11.16 -7.51
CA GLN A 199 -11.99 -12.00 -7.48
C GLN A 199 -11.81 -13.32 -6.73
N ALA A 200 -10.57 -13.76 -6.52
CA ALA A 200 -10.28 -14.93 -5.68
C ALA A 200 -10.49 -14.64 -4.17
N GLY A 201 -10.55 -13.37 -3.77
CA GLY A 201 -10.88 -12.97 -2.41
C GLY A 201 -12.39 -12.92 -2.13
N PRO A 202 -12.79 -12.69 -0.85
CA PRO A 202 -14.18 -12.47 -0.49
C PRO A 202 -14.79 -11.28 -1.25
N PRO A 203 -16.09 -11.27 -1.57
CA PRO A 203 -16.73 -10.14 -2.23
C PRO A 203 -16.43 -8.81 -1.55
N ASP A 204 -16.16 -7.78 -2.35
CA ASP A 204 -15.93 -6.39 -1.92
C ASP A 204 -14.76 -6.18 -0.95
N TRP A 205 -13.88 -7.16 -0.73
CA TRP A 205 -12.76 -7.03 0.24
C TRP A 205 -11.86 -5.82 -0.04
N LEU A 206 -11.57 -5.55 -1.31
CA LEU A 206 -10.71 -4.44 -1.72
C LEU A 206 -11.44 -3.10 -1.58
N ALA A 207 -12.73 -3.04 -1.95
CA ALA A 207 -13.55 -1.86 -1.75
C ALA A 207 -13.70 -1.54 -0.26
N TRP A 208 -13.88 -2.57 0.58
CA TRP A 208 -13.94 -2.44 2.04
C TRP A 208 -12.61 -1.92 2.61
N LEU A 209 -11.46 -2.43 2.14
CA LEU A 209 -10.13 -1.94 2.54
C LEU A 209 -9.96 -0.45 2.19
N GLN A 210 -10.27 -0.06 0.95
CA GLN A 210 -10.14 1.32 0.49
C GLN A 210 -11.02 2.28 1.29
N ARG A 211 -12.30 1.92 1.51
CA ARG A 211 -13.21 2.72 2.33
C ARG A 211 -12.73 2.84 3.77
N THR A 212 -12.14 1.79 4.33
CA THR A 212 -11.55 1.83 5.68
C THR A 212 -10.42 2.84 5.76
N ARG A 213 -9.51 2.86 4.78
CA ARG A 213 -8.44 3.87 4.69
C ARG A 213 -8.99 5.29 4.52
N ASP A 214 -9.96 5.48 3.63
CA ASP A 214 -10.56 6.79 3.36
C ASP A 214 -11.30 7.34 4.59
N THR A 215 -12.03 6.49 5.32
CA THR A 215 -12.68 6.86 6.58
C THR A 215 -11.64 7.28 7.62
N ALA A 216 -10.57 6.51 7.81
CA ALA A 216 -9.55 6.82 8.81
C ALA A 216 -8.87 8.18 8.55
N ALA A 217 -8.73 8.57 7.27
CA ALA A 217 -8.11 9.85 6.89
C ALA A 217 -9.08 11.04 6.95
N HIS A 218 -10.36 10.85 6.63
CA HIS A 218 -11.27 11.96 6.33
C HIS A 218 -12.51 12.06 7.23
N ARG A 219 -12.81 11.02 8.03
CA ARG A 219 -14.06 10.95 8.80
C ARG A 219 -13.79 10.93 10.31
N ALA A 220 -14.82 11.31 11.07
CA ALA A 220 -14.80 11.20 12.52
C ALA A 220 -14.68 9.74 12.95
N PRO A 221 -13.92 9.43 14.01
CA PRO A 221 -13.79 8.07 14.51
C PRO A 221 -15.15 7.54 14.99
N MET A 222 -15.41 6.27 14.71
CA MET A 222 -16.59 5.56 15.23
C MET A 222 -16.43 5.23 16.72
N PHE A 223 -17.54 4.94 17.38
CA PHE A 223 -17.51 4.42 18.75
C PHE A 223 -16.66 3.14 18.81
N ASP A 224 -15.77 3.06 19.81
CA ASP A 224 -14.97 1.86 20.07
C ASP A 224 -15.81 0.87 20.89
N TRP A 225 -15.97 -0.35 20.36
CA TRP A 225 -16.74 -1.41 21.00
C TRP A 225 -15.80 -2.52 21.46
N MET A 226 -16.04 -3.02 22.67
CA MET A 226 -15.34 -4.18 23.19
C MET A 226 -16.35 -5.26 23.51
N VAL A 227 -16.21 -6.40 22.85
CA VAL A 227 -17.12 -7.53 22.99
C VAL A 227 -16.39 -8.69 23.64
N GLN A 228 -17.04 -9.31 24.62
CA GLN A 228 -16.59 -10.58 25.17
C GLN A 228 -17.09 -11.72 24.29
N VAL A 229 -16.16 -12.53 23.78
CA VAL A 229 -16.44 -13.72 22.99
C VAL A 229 -15.93 -14.95 23.71
N LYS A 230 -16.60 -16.08 23.48
CA LYS A 230 -16.23 -17.37 24.06
C LYS A 230 -15.45 -18.19 23.02
N GLU A 231 -14.24 -18.61 23.38
CA GLU A 231 -13.39 -19.47 22.56
C GLU A 231 -13.14 -20.77 23.33
N GLY A 232 -13.95 -21.79 23.04
CA GLY A 232 -13.98 -23.04 23.82
C GLY A 232 -14.38 -22.79 25.27
N ARG A 233 -13.46 -23.01 26.21
CA ARG A 233 -13.66 -22.75 27.66
C ARG A 233 -13.15 -21.38 28.11
N SER A 234 -12.45 -20.65 27.24
CA SER A 234 -11.82 -19.36 27.58
C SER A 234 -12.68 -18.19 27.11
N LEU A 235 -12.66 -17.10 27.87
CA LEU A 235 -13.25 -15.82 27.47
C LEU A 235 -12.16 -14.93 26.90
N ARG A 236 -12.45 -14.29 25.78
CA ARG A 236 -11.58 -13.34 25.11
C ARG A 236 -12.33 -12.05 24.83
N TRP A 237 -11.62 -10.93 24.84
CA TRP A 237 -12.19 -9.64 24.49
C TRP A 237 -11.64 -9.20 23.14
N VAL A 238 -12.55 -8.75 22.29
CA VAL A 238 -12.25 -8.39 20.91
C VAL A 238 -12.87 -7.02 20.64
N LYS A 239 -12.11 -6.18 19.94
CA LYS A 239 -12.63 -4.98 19.30
C LYS A 239 -13.00 -5.33 17.86
N PRO A 240 -14.29 -5.57 17.55
CA PRO A 240 -14.66 -6.05 16.24
C PRO A 240 -14.50 -4.93 15.20
N LEU A 241 -14.17 -5.32 13.97
CA LEU A 241 -14.10 -4.40 12.83
C LEU A 241 -15.51 -4.06 12.34
N HIS A 242 -15.72 -2.84 11.88
CA HIS A 242 -17.01 -2.43 11.31
C HIS A 242 -17.28 -3.10 9.97
N ARG A 243 -18.52 -3.55 9.75
CA ARG A 243 -18.92 -4.16 8.48
C ARG A 243 -18.98 -3.12 7.35
N GLN A 244 -19.46 -1.91 7.64
CA GLN A 244 -19.53 -0.79 6.70
C GLN A 244 -18.63 0.34 7.22
N PRO A 245 -17.37 0.42 6.77
CA PRO A 245 -16.39 1.33 7.34
C PRO A 245 -16.63 2.79 6.96
N ASP A 246 -17.43 3.07 5.93
CA ASP A 246 -17.81 4.40 5.46
C ASP A 246 -19.08 4.96 6.15
N TRP A 247 -19.75 4.15 6.97
CA TRP A 247 -20.91 4.61 7.74
C TRP A 247 -20.46 5.31 9.03
N THR A 248 -21.15 6.38 9.39
CA THR A 248 -21.08 6.93 10.75
C THR A 248 -21.68 5.95 11.76
N SER A 249 -21.33 6.08 13.04
CA SER A 249 -21.90 5.21 14.08
C SER A 249 -23.43 5.28 14.13
N THR A 250 -24.02 6.46 13.89
CA THR A 250 -25.47 6.64 13.83
C THR A 250 -26.07 5.94 12.62
N GLU A 251 -25.51 6.09 11.42
CA GLU A 251 -25.97 5.38 10.22
C GLU A 251 -25.91 3.87 10.40
N ALA A 252 -24.83 3.37 11.01
CA ALA A 252 -24.67 1.95 11.30
C ALA A 252 -25.73 1.44 12.28
N MET A 253 -26.06 2.19 13.34
CA MET A 253 -27.10 1.78 14.29
C MET A 253 -28.51 1.79 13.69
N ILE A 254 -28.80 2.72 12.78
CA ILE A 254 -30.12 2.82 12.12
C ILE A 254 -30.28 1.75 11.04
N SER A 255 -29.22 1.52 10.27
CA SER A 255 -29.29 0.69 9.04
C SER A 255 -29.00 -0.79 9.31
N ALA A 256 -28.34 -1.12 10.42
CA ALA A 256 -28.09 -2.50 10.79
C ALA A 256 -29.30 -3.10 11.51
N GLU A 257 -29.63 -4.36 11.22
CA GLU A 257 -30.64 -5.15 11.93
C GLU A 257 -30.11 -5.60 13.31
N GLY A 258 -29.70 -4.64 14.14
CA GLY A 258 -29.11 -4.85 15.47
C GLY A 258 -27.59 -4.63 15.52
N VAL A 259 -27.06 -4.55 16.74
CA VAL A 259 -25.63 -4.28 17.03
C VAL A 259 -24.73 -5.31 16.36
N GLU A 260 -25.18 -6.56 16.28
CA GLU A 260 -24.44 -7.63 15.62
C GLU A 260 -24.26 -7.41 14.12
N ALA A 261 -25.25 -6.82 13.44
CA ALA A 261 -25.15 -6.57 12.00
C ALA A 261 -24.15 -5.44 11.66
N MET A 262 -23.82 -4.56 12.63
CA MET A 262 -22.87 -3.45 12.46
C MET A 262 -21.42 -3.91 12.26
N PHE A 263 -21.08 -5.12 12.70
CA PHE A 263 -19.69 -5.59 12.78
C PHE A 263 -19.40 -6.81 11.91
N LEU A 264 -18.12 -6.96 11.55
CA LEU A 264 -17.56 -8.21 11.09
C LEU A 264 -17.34 -9.12 12.30
N TRP A 265 -18.16 -10.15 12.45
CA TRP A 265 -17.99 -11.21 13.47
C TRP A 265 -16.89 -12.20 13.07
N LYS A 266 -15.68 -11.65 12.91
CA LYS A 266 -14.44 -12.36 12.64
C LYS A 266 -13.38 -11.80 13.57
N ASP A 267 -12.42 -12.63 13.94
CA ASP A 267 -11.26 -12.17 14.68
C ASP A 267 -10.51 -11.09 13.85
N PRO A 268 -10.22 -9.90 14.39
CA PRO A 268 -9.53 -8.85 13.67
C PRO A 268 -8.17 -9.30 13.13
N ASN A 269 -7.39 -10.08 13.88
CA ASN A 269 -6.10 -10.60 13.39
C ASN A 269 -6.29 -11.52 12.18
N THR A 270 -7.38 -12.30 12.14
CA THR A 270 -7.72 -13.12 10.97
C THR A 270 -8.10 -12.26 9.78
N VAL A 271 -8.87 -11.18 9.97
CA VAL A 271 -9.21 -10.25 8.88
C VAL A 271 -7.96 -9.56 8.35
N LEU A 272 -7.13 -8.99 9.23
CA LEU A 272 -5.89 -8.29 8.85
C LEU A 272 -4.90 -9.23 8.13
N SER A 273 -4.71 -10.45 8.65
CA SER A 273 -3.85 -11.47 8.01
C SER A 273 -4.42 -11.92 6.66
N GLY A 274 -5.75 -12.08 6.56
CA GLY A 274 -6.43 -12.41 5.32
C GLY A 274 -6.25 -11.33 4.24
N MET A 275 -6.40 -10.06 4.62
CA MET A 275 -6.18 -8.91 3.74
C MET A 275 -4.72 -8.84 3.25
N LEU A 276 -3.76 -9.07 4.15
CA LEU A 276 -2.35 -9.14 3.80
C LEU A 276 -2.09 -10.26 2.77
N ASN A 277 -2.60 -11.46 3.00
CA ASN A 277 -2.41 -12.61 2.11
C ASN A 277 -3.03 -12.39 0.72
N LEU A 278 -4.23 -11.80 0.66
CA LEU A 278 -4.89 -11.46 -0.61
C LEU A 278 -4.12 -10.38 -1.36
N THR A 279 -3.61 -9.37 -0.65
CA THR A 279 -2.77 -8.31 -1.22
C THR A 279 -1.45 -8.90 -1.74
N ASN A 280 -0.77 -9.73 -0.96
CA ASN A 280 0.46 -10.43 -1.35
C ASN A 280 0.27 -11.26 -2.63
N SER A 281 -0.82 -12.03 -2.70
CA SER A 281 -1.15 -12.83 -3.89
C SER A 281 -1.47 -11.94 -5.10
N THR A 282 -2.21 -10.85 -4.89
CA THR A 282 -2.57 -9.91 -5.97
C THR A 282 -1.34 -9.18 -6.51
N VAL A 283 -0.46 -8.68 -5.65
CA VAL A 283 0.80 -8.04 -6.04
C VAL A 283 1.68 -9.02 -6.79
N THR A 284 1.86 -10.25 -6.27
CA THR A 284 2.67 -11.29 -6.93
C THR A 284 2.19 -11.52 -8.37
N ASN A 285 0.89 -11.74 -8.56
CA ASN A 285 0.31 -12.02 -9.88
C ASN A 285 0.39 -10.79 -10.81
N ALA A 286 0.10 -9.60 -10.28
CA ALA A 286 0.16 -8.36 -11.04
C ALA A 286 1.58 -8.08 -11.55
N ILE A 287 2.57 -8.20 -10.67
CA ILE A 287 3.98 -7.96 -11.00
C ILE A 287 4.51 -9.05 -11.93
N SER A 288 4.14 -10.32 -11.75
CA SER A 288 4.53 -11.38 -12.69
C SER A 288 4.04 -11.09 -14.12
N GLN A 289 2.82 -10.58 -14.28
CA GLN A 289 2.29 -10.18 -15.58
C GLN A 289 2.92 -8.90 -16.11
N ALA A 290 3.20 -7.94 -15.23
CA ALA A 290 3.94 -6.73 -15.57
C ALA A 290 5.36 -7.08 -16.08
N THR A 291 6.04 -8.03 -15.47
CA THR A 291 7.34 -8.57 -15.90
C THR A 291 7.25 -9.18 -17.31
N GLN A 292 6.23 -9.97 -17.58
CA GLN A 292 6.01 -10.54 -18.92
C GLN A 292 5.77 -9.43 -19.95
N LEU A 293 4.94 -8.44 -19.62
CA LEU A 293 4.67 -7.30 -20.50
C LEU A 293 5.92 -6.45 -20.73
N TRP A 294 6.71 -6.20 -19.69
CA TRP A 294 7.98 -5.48 -19.77
C TRP A 294 8.93 -6.14 -20.77
N ASN A 295 9.12 -7.45 -20.66
CA ASN A 295 9.96 -8.22 -21.58
C ASN A 295 9.43 -8.20 -23.02
N LYS A 296 8.10 -8.32 -23.21
CA LYS A 296 7.49 -8.17 -24.54
C LYS A 296 7.75 -6.80 -25.15
N ARG A 297 7.55 -5.72 -24.38
CA ARG A 297 7.83 -4.34 -24.82
C ARG A 297 9.31 -4.08 -25.11
N LYS A 298 10.20 -4.71 -24.36
CA LYS A 298 11.64 -4.63 -24.63
C LYS A 298 12.02 -5.34 -25.94
N GLY A 299 11.39 -6.48 -26.23
CA GLY A 299 11.57 -7.21 -27.49
C GLY A 299 10.94 -6.51 -28.70
N ASP A 300 9.80 -5.84 -28.50
CA ASP A 300 9.15 -4.99 -29.49
C ASP A 300 8.76 -3.63 -28.88
N THR A 301 9.62 -2.64 -29.12
CA THR A 301 9.45 -1.28 -28.59
C THR A 301 8.24 -0.54 -29.14
N ARG A 302 7.63 -1.03 -30.24
CA ARG A 302 6.44 -0.43 -30.86
C ARG A 302 5.14 -1.02 -30.32
N LEU A 303 5.21 -2.14 -29.59
CA LEU A 303 4.04 -2.81 -29.02
C LEU A 303 3.21 -1.85 -28.15
N LEU A 304 3.86 -1.09 -27.28
CA LEU A 304 3.21 -0.10 -26.43
C LEU A 304 4.11 1.12 -26.29
N ILE A 305 3.78 2.16 -27.04
CA ILE A 305 4.47 3.46 -26.99
C ILE A 305 4.14 4.13 -25.66
N GLN A 306 5.16 4.65 -24.97
CA GLN A 306 4.95 5.31 -23.68
C GLN A 306 4.20 6.65 -23.88
N PRO A 307 3.06 6.86 -23.21
CA PRO A 307 2.27 8.07 -23.37
C PRO A 307 2.82 9.24 -22.53
N GLY A 308 2.91 10.42 -23.13
CA GLY A 308 3.39 11.63 -22.44
C GLY A 308 2.38 12.19 -21.45
N GLU A 309 1.10 11.81 -21.59
CA GLU A 309 0.00 12.15 -20.72
C GLU A 309 0.14 11.59 -19.30
N GLN A 310 1.07 10.66 -19.09
CA GLN A 310 1.45 10.18 -17.76
C GLN A 310 2.16 11.24 -16.94
N TRP A 311 2.83 12.20 -17.60
CA TRP A 311 3.50 13.31 -16.96
C TRP A 311 3.23 14.60 -17.73
N ARG A 312 2.04 15.17 -17.51
CA ARG A 312 1.55 16.29 -18.32
C ARG A 312 2.38 17.55 -18.11
N GLU A 313 2.70 17.85 -16.85
CA GLU A 313 3.28 19.12 -16.43
C GLU A 313 4.69 18.92 -15.88
N LEU A 314 5.68 19.59 -16.49
CA LEU A 314 7.07 19.58 -16.04
C LEU A 314 7.34 20.63 -14.95
N ASP A 315 6.66 21.79 -15.00
CA ASP A 315 7.00 22.97 -14.20
C ASP A 315 5.81 23.59 -13.42
N SER A 316 4.69 22.88 -13.26
CA SER A 316 3.43 23.52 -12.80
C SER A 316 3.27 23.65 -11.29
N ARG A 317 4.07 22.95 -10.49
CA ARG A 317 3.85 22.88 -9.04
C ARG A 317 4.64 23.99 -8.35
N ARG A 318 3.93 24.87 -7.64
CA ARG A 318 4.54 25.87 -6.76
C ARG A 318 5.41 25.15 -5.72
N ALA A 319 6.68 25.55 -5.63
CA ALA A 319 7.55 25.11 -4.55
C ALA A 319 6.97 25.58 -3.19
N LEU A 320 6.91 24.68 -2.23
CA LEU A 320 6.52 25.02 -0.86
C LEU A 320 7.68 25.72 -0.16
N GLU A 321 7.37 26.71 0.68
CA GLU A 321 8.32 27.51 1.47
C GLU A 321 8.40 27.01 2.92
N PHE A 322 8.17 25.71 3.17
CA PHE A 322 8.19 25.16 4.53
C PHE A 322 9.62 24.86 4.99
N ASP A 323 10.15 25.69 5.88
CA ASP A 323 11.52 25.59 6.40
C ASP A 323 11.65 24.70 7.65
N GLY A 324 10.55 24.09 8.12
CA GLY A 324 10.55 23.23 9.31
C GLY A 324 10.30 23.97 10.63
N PHE A 325 10.55 23.28 11.74
CA PHE A 325 10.48 23.83 13.10
C PHE A 325 11.80 23.53 13.83
N GLY A 326 12.25 24.48 14.65
CA GLY A 326 13.47 24.33 15.46
C GLY A 326 14.69 25.00 14.83
N ASP A 327 15.86 24.66 15.34
CA ASP A 327 17.13 25.20 14.87
C ASP A 327 17.61 24.45 13.61
N ASP A 328 18.34 25.16 12.75
CA ASP A 328 18.99 24.57 11.60
C ASP A 328 20.00 23.48 12.00
N LEU A 329 20.14 22.46 11.17
CA LEU A 329 21.22 21.50 11.31
C LEU A 329 22.57 22.21 11.10
N PRO A 330 23.63 21.86 11.86
CA PRO A 330 24.96 22.35 11.58
C PRO A 330 25.38 22.06 10.14
N GLU A 331 26.14 22.98 9.53
CA GLU A 331 26.66 22.78 8.18
C GLU A 331 27.47 21.47 8.07
N PRO A 332 27.34 20.73 6.96
CA PRO A 332 28.18 19.57 6.71
C PRO A 332 29.67 19.95 6.74
N THR A 333 30.50 19.12 7.37
CA THR A 333 31.95 19.38 7.43
C THR A 333 32.57 19.38 6.03
N LYS A 334 33.59 20.22 5.81
CA LYS A 334 34.28 20.25 4.51
C LYS A 334 34.84 18.87 4.17
N GLY A 335 34.36 18.28 3.07
CA GLY A 335 34.71 16.91 2.64
C GLY A 335 33.73 15.83 3.11
N SER A 336 32.61 16.19 3.72
CA SER A 336 31.51 15.26 4.02
C SER A 336 30.96 14.64 2.74
N ALA A 337 30.78 13.31 2.75
CA ALA A 337 30.17 12.56 1.65
C ALA A 337 28.72 12.20 1.99
N VAL A 338 27.83 12.37 1.02
CA VAL A 338 26.48 11.79 1.09
C VAL A 338 26.57 10.36 0.58
N HIS A 339 26.24 9.39 1.44
CA HIS A 339 26.25 7.98 1.08
C HIS A 339 24.84 7.55 0.66
N VAL A 340 24.73 6.95 -0.52
CA VAL A 340 23.48 6.38 -1.04
C VAL A 340 23.72 4.94 -1.49
N HIS A 341 22.65 4.14 -1.52
CA HIS A 341 22.72 2.78 -2.09
C HIS A 341 23.15 2.84 -3.57
N PRO A 342 23.96 1.88 -4.08
CA PRO A 342 24.41 1.88 -5.48
C PRO A 342 23.28 1.99 -6.50
N ASP A 343 22.14 1.33 -6.26
CA ASP A 343 20.96 1.42 -7.14
C ASP A 343 20.37 2.83 -7.15
N THR A 344 20.38 3.53 -6.01
CA THR A 344 19.96 4.93 -5.92
C THR A 344 20.93 5.82 -6.69
N ALA A 345 22.24 5.60 -6.56
CA ALA A 345 23.23 6.33 -7.36
C ALA A 345 23.01 6.12 -8.87
N ARG A 346 22.71 4.89 -9.30
CA ARG A 346 22.41 4.57 -10.71
C ARG A 346 21.16 5.31 -11.21
N ARG A 347 20.10 5.33 -10.41
CA ARG A 347 18.87 6.08 -10.71
C ARG A 347 19.14 7.58 -10.84
N LEU A 348 19.86 8.18 -9.89
CA LEU A 348 20.24 9.59 -9.95
C LEU A 348 21.07 9.94 -11.19
N LYS A 349 21.99 9.05 -11.61
CA LYS A 349 22.74 9.20 -12.88
C LYS A 349 21.82 9.11 -14.09
N ALA A 350 20.92 8.12 -14.13
CA ALA A 350 19.93 7.99 -15.19
C ALA A 350 18.92 9.14 -15.22
N LEU A 351 18.79 9.91 -14.15
CA LEU A 351 18.00 11.14 -14.13
C LEU A 351 18.80 12.38 -14.48
N LYS A 352 20.11 12.26 -14.73
CA LYS A 352 21.00 13.40 -14.99
C LYS A 352 20.99 14.43 -13.84
N LEU A 353 20.82 13.95 -12.60
CA LEU A 353 20.79 14.79 -11.39
C LEU A 353 22.15 14.90 -10.70
N LEU A 354 23.12 14.07 -11.09
CA LEU A 354 24.50 14.19 -10.63
C LEU A 354 25.31 15.03 -11.62
N ASP A 355 26.27 15.79 -11.10
CA ASP A 355 27.26 16.61 -11.82
C ASP A 355 26.70 17.82 -12.59
N ALA A 356 27.46 18.34 -13.57
CA ALA A 356 27.18 19.51 -14.42
C ALA A 356 25.93 19.38 -15.31
N ASN A 357 25.14 18.31 -15.14
CA ASN A 357 23.95 18.05 -15.94
C ASN A 357 22.69 18.76 -15.42
N LEU A 358 22.73 19.37 -14.22
CA LEU A 358 21.62 20.16 -13.70
C LEU A 358 21.22 21.32 -14.63
N ASP A 359 22.18 21.87 -15.38
CA ASP A 359 21.89 22.90 -16.38
C ASP A 359 21.00 22.38 -17.52
N HIS A 360 21.02 21.07 -17.82
CA HIS A 360 20.12 20.46 -18.80
C HIS A 360 18.66 20.45 -18.31
N TRP A 361 18.45 20.24 -17.00
CA TRP A 361 17.11 20.35 -16.40
C TRP A 361 16.59 21.79 -16.45
N ARG A 362 17.48 22.77 -16.27
CA ARG A 362 17.17 24.20 -16.28
C ARG A 362 17.04 24.79 -17.68
N SER A 363 17.69 24.20 -18.69
CA SER A 363 17.51 24.58 -20.08
C SER A 363 16.12 24.20 -20.57
N ARG A 364 15.42 25.14 -21.23
CA ARG A 364 14.06 24.96 -21.74
C ARG A 364 14.01 24.03 -22.94
#